data_AF-A0A3D8I1E9-F1
#
_entry.id   AF-A0A3D8I1E9-F1
#
_cell.length_a   1.000
_cell.length_b   1.000
_cell.length_c   1.000
_cell.angle_alpha   90.00
_cell.angle_beta   90.00
_cell.angle_gamma   90.00
#
_symmetry.space_group_name_H-M   'P 1'
#
loop_
_entity.id
_entity.type
_entity.pdbx_description
1 polymer ?
#
loop_
_entity_poly.entity_id
_entity_poly.type
_entity_poly.pdbx_seq_one_letter_code
_entity_poly.pdbx_strand_id
1 'polypeptide(L)'
;FHKQYSQSLSLILPCLSLFFYLMLIMGGISFKGIDPQYYEFKKLCNLYARKRLIGDKDPENFVYGDNAVYKKIGSRVTEMAFQQVDTQGKIIFYENNTYFYDNYGIFLKGDEGAGWYIDFGNKILDCSDLNKQFKRLL
;
A
#
# COMPACT_ATOMS: atom_id res chain seq x y z
N PHE A 1 4.48 -41.15 25.65
CA PHE A 1 3.84 -40.01 24.94
C PHE A 1 4.72 -38.75 24.80
N HIS A 2 5.68 -38.45 25.69
CA HIS A 2 6.50 -37.23 25.60
C HIS A 2 7.64 -37.24 24.54
N LYS A 3 8.21 -38.41 24.22
CA LYS A 3 9.44 -38.52 23.40
C LYS A 3 9.22 -38.20 21.91
N GLN A 4 8.07 -38.59 21.37
CA GLN A 4 7.72 -38.42 19.95
C GLN A 4 7.38 -36.96 19.61
N TYR A 5 6.78 -36.23 20.55
CA TYR A 5 6.47 -34.80 20.43
C TYR A 5 7.73 -33.92 20.48
N SER A 6 8.75 -34.34 21.24
CA SER A 6 10.04 -33.64 21.33
C SER A 6 10.84 -33.71 20.03
N GLN A 7 10.81 -34.85 19.33
CA GLN A 7 11.54 -35.02 18.07
C GLN A 7 10.88 -34.28 16.91
N SER A 8 9.54 -34.30 16.81
CA SER A 8 8.83 -33.52 15.80
C SER A 8 9.04 -32.01 16.00
N LEU A 9 9.01 -31.51 17.24
CA LEU A 9 9.28 -30.11 17.56
C LEU A 9 10.72 -29.69 17.16
N SER A 10 11.71 -30.56 17.35
CA SER A 10 13.11 -30.29 16.97
C SER A 10 13.36 -30.22 15.46
N LEU A 11 12.51 -30.84 14.64
CA LEU A 11 12.58 -30.79 13.17
C LEU A 11 11.79 -29.61 12.59
N ILE A 12 10.71 -29.20 13.27
CA ILE A 12 9.85 -28.09 12.84
C ILE A 12 10.53 -26.74 13.05
N LEU A 13 11.23 -26.56 14.18
CA LEU A 13 11.90 -25.30 14.53
C LEU A 13 12.95 -24.82 13.49
N PRO A 14 13.89 -25.66 13.00
CA PRO A 14 14.84 -25.25 11.98
C PRO A 14 14.17 -25.00 10.61
N CYS A 15 13.13 -25.77 10.26
CA CYS A 15 12.38 -25.53 9.02
C CYS A 15 11.65 -24.18 9.01
N LEU A 16 11.07 -23.76 10.13
CA LEU A 16 10.50 -22.41 10.26
C LEU A 16 11.58 -21.33 10.12
N SER A 17 12.75 -21.53 10.74
CA SER A 17 13.85 -20.56 10.64
C SER A 17 14.36 -20.39 9.21
N LEU A 18 14.44 -21.47 8.43
CA LEU A 18 14.82 -21.44 7.02
C LEU A 18 13.77 -20.71 6.17
N PHE A 19 12.48 -20.94 6.44
CA PHE A 19 11.40 -20.23 5.78
C PHE A 19 11.45 -18.71 6.05
N PHE A 20 11.68 -18.31 7.30
CA PHE A 20 11.88 -16.90 7.66
C PHE A 20 13.10 -16.29 6.97
N TYR A 21 14.20 -17.02 6.88
CA TYR A 21 15.41 -16.57 6.19
C TYR A 21 15.17 -16.35 4.68
N LEU A 22 14.49 -17.29 4.01
CA LEU A 22 14.13 -17.16 2.59
C LEU A 22 13.18 -15.97 2.34
N MET A 23 12.20 -15.76 3.22
CA MET A 23 11.27 -14.62 3.14
C MET A 23 11.98 -13.27 3.29
N LEU A 24 13.03 -13.20 4.13
CA LEU A 24 13.86 -12.00 4.27
C LEU A 24 14.68 -11.73 3.01
N ILE A 25 15.33 -12.74 2.42
CA ILE A 25 16.14 -12.59 1.19
C ILE A 25 15.29 -12.21 -0.02
N MET A 26 14.03 -12.67 -0.09
CA MET A 26 13.12 -12.33 -1.19
C MET A 26 12.53 -10.90 -1.12
N GLY A 27 13.05 -10.04 -0.25
CA GLY A 27 12.63 -8.64 -0.13
C GLY A 27 11.68 -8.35 1.04
N GLY A 28 11.51 -9.31 1.96
CA GLY A 28 10.87 -9.10 3.26
C GLY A 28 9.42 -9.58 3.40
N ILE A 29 8.88 -9.39 4.60
CA ILE A 29 7.52 -9.77 5.00
C ILE A 29 6.66 -8.50 5.09
N SER A 30 5.59 -8.44 4.30
CA SER A 30 4.58 -7.38 4.38
C SER A 30 3.34 -7.86 5.13
N PHE A 31 2.83 -7.03 6.04
CA PHE A 31 1.64 -7.35 6.83
C PHE A 31 0.32 -6.92 6.16
N LYS A 32 0.35 -6.45 4.91
CA LYS A 32 -0.87 -6.03 4.19
C LYS A 32 -1.93 -7.12 4.09
N GLY A 33 -1.53 -8.39 4.03
CA GLY A 33 -2.46 -9.52 3.89
C GLY A 33 -3.31 -9.78 5.15
N ILE A 34 -2.95 -9.21 6.29
CA ILE A 34 -3.70 -9.35 7.55
C ILE A 34 -4.32 -8.03 8.01
N ASP A 35 -4.08 -6.93 7.28
CA ASP A 35 -4.61 -5.60 7.61
C ASP A 35 -5.95 -5.36 6.87
N PRO A 36 -7.09 -5.22 7.58
CA PRO A 36 -8.37 -4.94 6.95
C PRO A 36 -8.37 -3.65 6.10
N GLN A 37 -7.61 -2.62 6.50
CA GLN A 37 -7.54 -1.36 5.76
C GLN A 37 -6.86 -1.52 4.39
N TYR A 38 -6.03 -2.55 4.20
CA TYR A 38 -5.47 -2.86 2.89
C TYR A 38 -6.55 -3.28 1.88
N TYR A 39 -7.56 -4.05 2.33
CA TYR A 39 -8.66 -4.48 1.48
C TYR A 39 -9.61 -3.33 1.15
N GLU A 40 -9.80 -2.41 2.10
CA GLU A 40 -10.53 -1.17 1.85
C GLU A 40 -9.81 -0.30 0.82
N PHE A 41 -8.51 -0.09 0.98
CA PHE A 41 -7.66 0.58 -0.01
C PHE A 41 -7.79 -0.07 -1.40
N LYS A 42 -7.69 -1.40 -1.50
CA LYS A 42 -7.84 -2.13 -2.77
C LYS A 42 -9.21 -1.89 -3.40
N LYS A 43 -10.27 -1.90 -2.60
CA LYS A 43 -11.64 -1.62 -3.05
C LYS A 43 -11.77 -0.19 -3.57
N LEU A 44 -11.25 0.79 -2.84
CA LEU A 44 -11.27 2.20 -3.22
C LEU A 44 -10.53 2.44 -4.54
N CYS A 45 -9.32 1.88 -4.69
CA CYS A 45 -8.57 1.94 -5.93
C CYS A 45 -9.36 1.41 -7.13
N ASN A 46 -10.03 0.26 -6.98
CA ASN A 46 -10.79 -0.34 -8.08
C ASN A 46 -12.06 0.45 -8.43
N LEU A 47 -12.72 1.05 -7.44
CA LEU A 47 -14.01 1.69 -7.63
C LEU A 47 -13.90 3.17 -8.00
N TYR A 48 -12.90 3.89 -7.50
CA TYR A 48 -12.91 5.36 -7.51
C TYR A 48 -11.59 6.01 -7.96
N ALA A 49 -10.48 5.28 -8.10
CA ALA A 49 -9.24 5.90 -8.56
C ALA A 49 -9.37 6.40 -10.01
N ARG A 50 -8.86 7.61 -10.25
CA ARG A 50 -8.94 8.34 -11.52
C ARG A 50 -10.37 8.54 -12.02
N LYS A 51 -11.34 8.61 -11.11
CA LYS A 51 -12.73 8.91 -11.44
C LYS A 51 -13.09 10.33 -11.06
N ARG A 52 -13.73 11.00 -11.99
CA ARG A 52 -14.38 12.28 -11.76
C ARG A 52 -15.71 12.03 -11.07
N LEU A 53 -15.92 12.71 -9.93
CA LEU A 53 -17.13 12.58 -9.13
C LEU A 53 -18.02 13.83 -9.25
N ILE A 54 -17.41 15.00 -9.46
CA ILE A 54 -18.12 16.28 -9.58
C ILE A 54 -17.50 17.08 -10.74
N GLY A 55 -18.36 17.67 -11.56
CA GLY A 55 -18.01 18.46 -12.73
C GLY A 55 -17.88 17.58 -13.97
N ASP A 56 -18.47 17.99 -15.09
CA ASP A 56 -18.36 17.25 -16.35
C ASP A 56 -17.06 17.58 -17.11
N LYS A 57 -16.53 18.79 -16.88
CA LYS A 57 -15.35 19.34 -17.54
C LYS A 57 -14.43 19.99 -16.52
N ASP A 58 -13.18 20.15 -16.92
CA ASP A 58 -12.19 20.85 -16.10
C ASP A 58 -12.56 22.35 -16.04
N PRO A 59 -12.54 22.95 -14.84
CA PRO A 59 -12.76 24.38 -14.67
C PRO A 59 -11.66 25.23 -15.34
N GLU A 60 -11.97 26.49 -15.63
CA GLU A 60 -10.99 27.43 -16.19
C GLU A 60 -9.81 27.63 -15.22
N ASN A 61 -8.60 27.67 -15.78
CA ASN A 61 -7.33 27.81 -15.05
C ASN A 61 -7.06 26.69 -14.03
N PHE A 62 -7.67 25.52 -14.21
CA PHE A 62 -7.41 24.38 -13.33
C PHE A 62 -6.01 23.81 -13.53
N VAL A 63 -5.24 23.80 -12.45
CA VAL A 63 -3.90 23.20 -12.40
C VAL A 63 -3.90 22.06 -11.41
N TYR A 64 -3.74 20.83 -11.91
CA TYR A 64 -3.79 19.61 -11.11
C TYR A 64 -2.86 19.64 -9.89
N GLY A 65 -1.62 20.12 -10.02
CA GLY A 65 -0.67 20.17 -8.91
C GLY A 65 -1.12 21.07 -7.76
N ASP A 66 -1.62 22.26 -8.07
CA ASP A 66 -1.98 23.27 -7.08
C ASP A 66 -3.31 22.95 -6.37
N ASN A 67 -4.19 22.21 -7.05
CA ASN A 67 -5.51 21.84 -6.56
C ASN A 67 -5.53 20.44 -5.92
N ALA A 68 -4.36 19.86 -5.63
CA ALA A 68 -4.25 18.57 -4.96
C ALA A 68 -4.67 18.66 -3.49
N VAL A 69 -5.63 17.83 -3.10
CA VAL A 69 -6.10 17.70 -1.72
C VAL A 69 -5.84 16.28 -1.22
N TYR A 70 -5.46 16.18 0.06
CA TYR A 70 -5.18 14.91 0.73
C TYR A 70 -6.17 14.72 1.87
N LYS A 71 -6.90 13.60 1.85
CA LYS A 71 -7.92 13.29 2.86
C LYS A 71 -7.62 11.95 3.50
N LYS A 72 -7.51 11.94 4.83
CA LYS A 72 -7.35 10.72 5.60
C LYS A 72 -8.70 10.00 5.72
N ILE A 73 -8.80 8.79 5.17
CA ILE A 73 -10.00 7.95 5.24
C ILE A 73 -9.94 7.03 6.45
N GLY A 74 -8.74 6.52 6.74
CA GLY A 74 -8.48 5.65 7.88
C GLY A 74 -7.12 5.93 8.48
N SER A 75 -6.73 5.14 9.47
CA SER A 75 -5.41 5.28 10.09
C SER A 75 -4.25 5.11 9.10
N ARG A 76 -4.45 4.29 8.06
CA ARG A 76 -3.42 3.88 7.08
C ARG A 76 -3.78 4.18 5.63
N VAL A 77 -4.93 4.79 5.36
CA VAL A 77 -5.41 5.06 4.00
C VAL A 77 -5.63 6.55 3.83
N THR A 78 -5.00 7.11 2.80
CA THR A 78 -5.12 8.51 2.42
C THR A 78 -5.58 8.60 0.97
N GLU A 79 -6.62 9.39 0.72
CA GLU A 79 -7.07 9.76 -0.62
C GLU A 79 -6.30 10.98 -1.09
N MET A 80 -5.92 10.97 -2.36
CA MET A 80 -5.47 12.16 -3.08
C MET A 80 -6.48 12.44 -4.19
N ALA A 81 -7.07 13.63 -4.13
CA ALA A 81 -8.01 14.11 -5.12
C ALA A 81 -7.57 15.48 -5.65
N PHE A 82 -8.17 15.91 -6.74
CA PHE A 82 -8.03 17.25 -7.25
C PHE A 82 -9.37 17.97 -7.08
N GLN A 83 -9.35 19.11 -6.40
CA GLN A 83 -10.55 19.81 -5.98
C GLN A 83 -10.42 21.30 -6.30
N GLN A 84 -11.47 21.86 -6.91
CA GLN A 84 -11.64 23.31 -7.00
C GLN A 84 -12.96 23.72 -6.34
N VAL A 85 -12.90 24.84 -5.62
CA VAL A 85 -14.06 25.47 -4.98
C VAL A 85 -14.36 26.81 -5.63
N ASP A 86 -15.62 27.22 -5.60
CA ASP A 86 -16.02 28.57 -5.99
C ASP A 86 -15.72 29.60 -4.89
N THR A 87 -16.04 30.87 -5.15
CA THR A 87 -15.86 31.98 -4.20
C THR A 87 -16.69 31.86 -2.93
N GLN A 88 -17.70 30.97 -2.92
CA GLN A 88 -18.55 30.68 -1.77
C GLN A 88 -18.09 29.42 -1.01
N GLY A 89 -17.02 28.76 -1.47
CA GLY A 89 -16.47 27.53 -0.88
C GLY A 89 -17.18 26.25 -1.31
N LYS A 90 -18.09 26.30 -2.30
CA LYS A 90 -18.75 25.12 -2.84
C LYS A 90 -17.82 24.40 -3.81
N ILE A 91 -17.74 23.08 -3.69
CA ILE A 91 -16.96 22.23 -4.60
C ILE A 91 -17.62 22.23 -5.98
N ILE A 92 -16.92 22.76 -6.97
CA ILE A 92 -17.36 22.81 -8.37
C ILE A 92 -16.71 21.72 -9.22
N PHE A 93 -15.58 21.19 -8.77
CA PHE A 93 -14.86 20.11 -9.41
C PHE A 93 -14.25 19.18 -8.37
N TYR A 94 -14.39 17.88 -8.57
CA TYR A 94 -13.77 16.86 -7.72
C TYR A 94 -13.43 15.62 -8.54
N GLU A 95 -12.15 15.33 -8.64
CA GLU A 95 -11.63 14.16 -9.32
C GLU A 95 -10.71 13.38 -8.38
N ASN A 96 -11.06 12.13 -8.12
CA ASN A 96 -10.19 11.25 -7.34
C ASN A 96 -9.01 10.83 -8.20
N ASN A 97 -7.79 11.13 -7.75
CA ASN A 97 -6.58 10.75 -8.47
C ASN A 97 -6.17 9.32 -8.09
N THR A 98 -5.82 9.12 -6.82
CA THR A 98 -5.31 7.85 -6.31
C THR A 98 -5.57 7.73 -4.81
N TYR A 99 -5.33 6.52 -4.28
CA TYR A 99 -5.27 6.26 -2.86
C TYR A 99 -3.86 5.81 -2.50
N PHE A 100 -3.47 6.10 -1.27
CA PHE A 100 -2.22 5.67 -0.66
C PHE A 100 -2.52 4.79 0.54
N TYR A 101 -1.73 3.73 0.69
CA TYR A 101 -1.79 2.81 1.83
C TYR A 101 -0.42 2.69 2.50
N ASP A 102 -0.38 2.97 3.80
CA ASP A 102 0.82 2.82 4.61
C ASP A 102 1.01 1.34 4.98
N ASN A 103 1.86 0.66 4.21
CA ASN A 103 2.14 -0.75 4.39
C ASN A 103 3.30 -0.97 5.36
N TYR A 104 2.99 -1.55 6.51
CA TYR A 104 3.97 -1.94 7.51
C TYR A 104 4.53 -3.34 7.21
N GLY A 105 5.83 -3.52 7.44
CA GLY A 105 6.50 -4.78 7.19
C GLY A 105 7.92 -4.80 7.72
N ILE A 106 8.59 -5.92 7.47
CA ILE A 106 10.00 -6.12 7.71
C ILE A 106 10.63 -6.32 6.35
N PHE A 107 11.40 -5.35 5.87
CA PHE A 107 11.96 -5.34 4.52
C PHE A 107 13.47 -5.46 4.58
N LEU A 108 14.05 -6.36 3.78
CA LEU A 108 15.49 -6.37 3.56
C LEU A 108 15.82 -5.33 2.49
N LYS A 109 16.67 -4.38 2.84
CA LYS A 109 17.17 -3.34 1.94
C LYS A 109 18.69 -3.38 1.90
N GLY A 110 19.27 -2.78 0.87
CA GLY A 110 20.71 -2.75 0.67
C GLY A 110 21.08 -3.15 -0.74
N ASP A 111 22.35 -2.94 -1.05
CA ASP A 111 22.98 -3.41 -2.28
C ASP A 111 24.32 -4.10 -1.92
N GLU A 112 24.89 -4.84 -2.87
CA GLU A 112 26.12 -5.61 -2.63
C GLU A 112 27.35 -4.74 -2.28
N GLY A 113 27.30 -3.41 -2.51
CA GLY A 113 28.42 -2.49 -2.25
C GLY A 113 28.32 -1.70 -0.95
N ALA A 114 27.12 -1.45 -0.44
CA ALA A 114 26.85 -0.69 0.78
C ALA A 114 26.39 -1.57 1.95
N GLY A 115 26.10 -2.85 1.69
CA GLY A 115 25.65 -3.82 2.68
C GLY A 115 24.13 -3.88 2.83
N TRP A 116 23.68 -4.94 3.49
CA TRP A 116 22.26 -5.24 3.72
C TRP A 116 21.83 -4.85 5.13
N TYR A 117 20.64 -4.27 5.26
CA TYR A 117 20.04 -3.95 6.55
C TYR A 117 18.54 -4.25 6.56
N ILE A 118 18.01 -4.54 7.75
CA ILE A 118 16.59 -4.77 7.98
C ILE A 118 15.93 -3.43 8.26
N ASP A 119 14.94 -3.11 7.44
CA ASP A 119 14.08 -1.94 7.59
C ASP A 119 12.70 -2.38 8.11
N PHE A 120 12.36 -1.94 9.32
CA PHE A 120 11.03 -2.11 9.92
C PHE A 120 10.04 -1.01 9.49
N GLY A 121 10.38 -0.28 8.44
CA GLY A 121 9.69 0.92 8.00
C GLY A 121 8.38 0.67 7.27
N ASN A 122 7.78 1.80 6.92
CA ASN A 122 6.53 1.86 6.17
C ASN A 122 6.85 2.02 4.69
N LYS A 123 6.23 1.19 3.86
CA LYS A 123 6.21 1.38 2.42
C LYS A 123 4.86 1.98 2.03
N ILE A 124 4.85 3.13 1.39
CA ILE A 124 3.63 3.68 0.82
C ILE A 124 3.33 2.91 -0.46
N LEU A 125 2.14 2.33 -0.55
CA LEU A 125 1.61 1.70 -1.76
C LEU A 125 0.56 2.62 -2.38
N ASP A 126 0.53 2.68 -3.71
CA ASP A 126 -0.51 3.39 -4.46
C ASP A 126 -1.36 2.45 -5.32
N CYS A 127 -2.41 2.98 -5.96
CA CYS A 127 -3.25 2.19 -6.85
C CYS A 127 -2.49 1.63 -8.08
N SER A 128 -1.36 2.22 -8.47
CA SER A 128 -0.53 1.74 -9.58
C SER A 128 0.23 0.46 -9.21
N ASP A 129 0.64 0.34 -7.95
CA ASP A 129 1.31 -0.84 -7.41
C ASP A 129 0.40 -2.08 -7.41
N LEU A 130 -0.91 -1.90 -7.20
CA LEU A 130 -1.89 -2.99 -7.34
C LEU A 130 -1.91 -3.54 -8.78
N ASN A 131 -1.92 -2.66 -9.79
CA ASN A 131 -1.92 -3.07 -11.20
C ASN A 131 -0.63 -3.79 -11.59
N LYS A 132 0.52 -3.39 -11.05
CA LYS A 132 1.80 -4.10 -11.28
C LYS A 132 1.79 -5.49 -10.66
N GLN A 133 1.14 -5.70 -9.51
CA GLN A 133 1.01 -7.04 -8.91
C GLN A 133 0.16 -7.97 -9.77
N PHE A 134 -0.96 -7.50 -10.32
CA PHE A 134 -1.79 -8.32 -11.22
C PHE A 134 -1.05 -8.72 -12.50
N LYS A 135 -0.25 -7.82 -13.09
CA LYS A 135 0.55 -8.13 -14.30
C LYS A 135 1.70 -9.10 -14.08
N ARG A 136 2.17 -9.29 -12.85
CA ARG A 136 3.23 -10.27 -12.53
C ARG A 136 2.68 -11.68 -12.25
N LEU A 137 1.36 -11.81 -12.14
CA LEU A 137 0.67 -13.07 -11.84
C LEU A 137 0.02 -13.70 -13.09
N LEU A 138 0.12 -13.03 -14.25
CA LEU A 138 -0.28 -13.50 -15.58
C LEU A 138 0.99 -13.73 -16.42
#